data_AF-A0A961ZBK3-F1
#
_entry.id   AF-A0A961ZBK3-F1
#
_cell.length_a   1.000
_cell.length_b   1.000
_cell.length_c   1.000
_cell.angle_alpha   90.00
_cell.angle_beta   90.00
_cell.angle_gamma   90.00
#
_symmetry.space_group_name_H-M   'P 1'
#
loop_
_entity.id
_entity.type
_entity.pdbx_description
1 polymer ?
#
loop_
_entity_poly.entity_id
_entity_poly.type
_entity_poly.pdbx_seq_one_letter_code
_entity_poly.pdbx_strand_id
1 'polypeptide(L)' 'MATMNVSLPDPMKDWVESRTASGRYSNSSDYVRDLIRKDQEREQKIAAMQALVNEGLGSGSGNRTMDELLQVAKASLRQR' A
#
# COMPACT_ATOMS: atom_id res chain seq x y z
N MET A 1 -3.18 -26.15 5.57
CA MET A 1 -3.78 -25.04 4.81
C MET A 1 -5.28 -25.11 4.99
N ALA A 2 -5.96 -23.99 5.27
CA ALA A 2 -7.41 -23.94 5.24
C ALA A 2 -7.88 -23.85 3.77
N THR A 3 -8.95 -24.57 3.44
CA THR A 3 -9.54 -24.54 2.09
C THR A 3 -10.73 -23.59 2.09
N MET A 4 -10.77 -22.69 1.11
CA MET A 4 -11.87 -21.76 0.88
C MET A 4 -12.40 -21.95 -0.54
N ASN A 5 -13.70 -22.23 -0.66
CA ASN A 5 -14.39 -22.34 -1.95
C ASN A 5 -15.08 -21.02 -2.25
N VAL A 6 -14.88 -20.49 -3.46
CA VAL A 6 -15.48 -19.23 -3.91
C VAL A 6 -16.08 -19.46 -5.30
N SER A 7 -17.36 -19.12 -5.46
CA SER A 7 -18.02 -19.11 -6.77
C SER A 7 -17.77 -17.77 -7.45
N LEU A 8 -17.30 -17.82 -8.70
CA LEU A 8 -17.05 -16.64 -9.53
C LEU A 8 -17.96 -16.69 -10.75
N PRO A 9 -18.52 -15.55 -11.21
CA PRO A 9 -19.13 -15.45 -12.53
C PRO A 9 -18.13 -15.81 -13.63
N ASP A 10 -18.64 -16.32 -14.76
CA ASP A 10 -17.79 -16.77 -15.88
C ASP A 10 -16.75 -15.72 -16.32
N PRO A 11 -17.08 -14.42 -16.48
CA PRO A 11 -16.07 -13.43 -16.87
C PRO A 11 -14.92 -13.28 -15.87
N MET A 12 -15.19 -13.46 -14.58
CA MET A 12 -14.15 -13.39 -13.54
C MET A 12 -13.29 -14.66 -13.52
N LYS A 13 -13.90 -15.82 -13.78
CA LYS A 13 -13.16 -17.07 -13.94
C LYS A 13 -12.20 -16.98 -15.12
N ASP A 14 -12.68 -16.55 -16.28
CA ASP A 14 -11.86 -16.39 -17.50
C ASP A 14 -10.70 -15.42 -17.25
N TRP A 15 -10.96 -14.32 -16.53
CA TRP A 15 -9.91 -13.40 -16.12
C TRP A 15 -8.85 -14.10 -15.27
N VAL A 16 -9.23 -14.83 -14.22
CA VAL A 16 -8.29 -15.56 -13.36
C VAL A 16 -7.45 -16.58 -14.15
N GLU A 17 -8.09 -17.33 -15.06
CA GLU A 17 -7.41 -18.31 -15.91
C GLU A 17 -6.41 -17.65 -16.88
N SER A 18 -6.73 -16.46 -17.41
CA SER A 18 -5.78 -15.71 -18.24
C SER A 18 -4.50 -15.30 -17.47
N ARG A 19 -4.63 -15.06 -16.16
CA ARG A 19 -3.49 -14.67 -15.30
C ARG A 19 -2.58 -15.86 -15.02
N THR A 20 -3.13 -17.06 -14.86
CA THR A 20 -2.32 -18.27 -14.67
C THR A 20 -1.68 -18.74 -15.97
N ALA A 21 -2.36 -18.58 -17.12
CA ALA A 21 -1.83 -18.90 -18.44
C ALA A 21 -0.56 -18.11 -18.81
N SER A 22 -0.38 -16.90 -18.24
CA SER A 22 0.83 -16.10 -18.43
C SER A 22 2.10 -16.71 -17.81
N GLY A 23 2.00 -17.81 -17.05
CA GLY A 23 3.11 -18.47 -16.37
C GLY A 23 3.58 -17.76 -15.09
N ARG A 24 3.01 -16.60 -14.76
CA ARG A 24 3.33 -15.85 -13.53
C ARG A 24 2.81 -16.52 -12.25
N TYR A 25 1.72 -17.28 -12.35
CA TYR A 25 1.08 -17.95 -11.22
C TYR A 25 0.87 -19.42 -11.55
N SER A 26 1.17 -20.31 -10.60
CA SER A 26 1.08 -21.75 -10.83
C SER A 26 -0.36 -22.29 -10.88
N ASN A 27 -1.30 -21.60 -10.24
CA ASN A 27 -2.74 -21.91 -10.28
C ASN A 27 -3.59 -20.72 -9.81
N SER A 28 -4.91 -20.86 -9.94
CA SER A 28 -5.88 -19.82 -9.56
C SER A 28 -5.79 -19.44 -8.08
N SER A 29 -5.56 -20.41 -7.19
CA SER A 29 -5.42 -20.13 -5.76
C SER A 29 -4.16 -19.32 -5.45
N ASP A 30 -3.07 -19.50 -6.19
CA ASP A 30 -1.85 -18.71 -6.05
C ASP A 30 -2.10 -17.25 -6.43
N TYR A 31 -2.77 -17.03 -7.57
CA TYR A 31 -3.20 -15.69 -7.98
C TYR A 31 -4.09 -15.03 -6.93
N VAL A 32 -5.08 -15.75 -6.39
CA VAL A 32 -5.99 -15.22 -5.36
C VAL A 32 -5.24 -14.87 -4.07
N ARG A 33 -4.28 -15.70 -3.62
CA ARG A 33 -3.45 -15.38 -2.45
C ARG A 33 -2.62 -14.13 -2.65
N ASP A 34 -2.07 -13.93 -3.84
CA ASP A 34 -1.34 -12.71 -4.18
C ASP A 34 -2.25 -11.47 -4.19
N LEU A 35 -3.48 -11.59 -4.71
CA LEU A 35 -4.47 -10.52 -4.63
C LEU A 35 -4.81 -10.15 -3.18
N ILE A 36 -5.03 -11.14 -2.31
CA ILE A 36 -5.30 -10.91 -0.88
C ILE A 36 -4.11 -10.19 -0.23
N ARG A 37 -2.87 -10.60 -0.52
CA ARG A 37 -1.69 -9.93 0.02
C ARG A 37 -1.61 -8.47 -0.43
N LYS A 38 -1.84 -8.20 -1.72
CA LYS A 38 -1.85 -6.83 -2.25
C LYS A 38 -2.94 -5.97 -1.63
N ASP A 39 -4.10 -6.55 -1.36
CA ASP A 39 -5.19 -5.85 -0.68
C ASP A 39 -4.80 -5.49 0.76
N GLN A 40 -4.26 -6.45 1.52
CA GLN A 40 -3.73 -6.19 2.86
C GLN A 40 -2.61 -5.13 2.87
N GLU A 41 -1.67 -5.20 1.94
CA GLU A 41 -0.61 -4.20 1.80
C GLU A 41 -1.17 -2.81 1.49
N ARG A 42 -2.21 -2.73 0.65
CA ARG A 42 -2.88 -1.47 0.32
C ARG A 42 -3.57 -0.89 1.56
N GLU A 43 -4.32 -1.71 2.29
CA GLU A 43 -4.98 -1.28 3.54
C GLU A 43 -3.96 -0.78 4.57
N GLN A 44 -2.85 -1.50 4.75
CA GLN A 44 -1.77 -1.08 5.65
C GLN A 44 -1.15 0.26 5.25
N LYS A 45 -0.90 0.48 3.96
CA LYS A 45 -0.37 1.76 3.46
C LYS A 45 -1.35 2.91 3.70
N ILE A 46 -2.64 2.69 3.47
CA ILE A 46 -3.68 3.69 3.74
C ILE A 46 -3.71 4.00 5.24
N ALA A 47 -3.77 2.99 6.10
CA ALA A 47 -3.78 3.17 7.54
C ALA A 47 -2.54 3.93 8.06
N ALA A 48 -1.36 3.59 7.55
CA ALA A 48 -0.11 4.27 7.91
C ALA A 48 -0.12 5.75 7.47
N MET A 49 -0.57 6.04 6.25
CA MET A 49 -0.72 7.41 5.76
C MET A 49 -1.73 8.19 6.61
N GLN A 50 -2.88 7.59 6.93
CA GLN A 50 -3.91 8.21 7.77
C GLN A 50 -3.36 8.56 9.15
N ALA A 51 -2.56 7.68 9.74
CA ALA A 51 -1.92 7.92 11.04
C ALA A 51 -0.98 9.12 11.00
N LEU A 52 -0.10 9.20 9.97
CA LEU A 52 0.82 10.33 9.80
C LEU A 52 0.09 11.65 9.55
N VAL A 53 -1.00 11.62 8.78
CA VAL A 53 -1.85 12.82 8.55
C VAL A 53 -2.51 13.25 9.86
N ASN A 54 -3.05 12.32 10.64
CA ASN A 54 -3.67 12.63 11.93
C ASN A 54 -2.65 13.21 12.93
N GLU A 55 -1.44 12.65 12.97
CA GLU A 55 -0.33 13.18 13.77
C GLU A 55 0.00 14.63 13.35
N GLY A 56 0.14 14.88 12.05
CA GLY A 56 0.39 16.22 11.51
C GLY A 56 -0.71 17.22 11.87
N LEU A 57 -1.99 16.84 11.70
CA LEU A 57 -3.13 17.68 12.09
C LEU A 57 -3.16 17.95 13.60
N GLY A 58 -2.85 16.95 14.42
CA GLY A 58 -2.76 17.06 15.87
C GLY A 58 -1.58 17.92 16.36
N SER A 59 -0.50 18.02 15.56
CA SER A 59 0.67 18.84 15.88
C SER A 59 0.42 20.35 15.78
N GLY A 60 -0.73 20.76 15.21
CA GLY A 60 -1.09 22.14 14.99
C GLY A 60 -0.40 22.77 13.78
N SER A 61 -0.64 24.05 13.56
CA SER A 61 -0.05 24.77 12.42
C SER A 61 1.40 25.16 12.69
N GLY A 62 2.27 24.92 11.71
CA GLY A 62 3.64 25.43 11.74
C GLY A 62 3.67 26.94 11.51
N ASN A 63 4.52 27.65 12.25
CA ASN A 63 4.68 29.11 12.14
C ASN A 63 5.92 29.52 11.32
N ARG A 64 6.62 28.55 10.71
CA ARG A 64 7.86 28.81 9.95
C ARG A 64 7.57 29.06 8.48
N THR A 65 8.25 30.04 7.92
CA THR A 65 8.30 30.28 6.48
C THR A 65 9.15 29.22 5.77
N MET A 66 9.01 29.13 4.45
CA MET A 66 9.81 28.20 3.64
C MET A 66 11.31 28.47 3.76
N ASP A 67 11.72 29.74 3.81
CA ASP A 67 13.13 30.13 3.94
C ASP A 67 13.72 29.68 5.29
N GLU A 68 12.98 29.83 6.38
CA GLU A 68 13.38 29.34 7.71
C GLU A 68 13.51 27.82 7.73
N LEU A 69 12.57 27.10 7.11
CA LEU A 69 12.64 25.64 6.99
C LEU A 69 13.88 25.19 6.20
N LEU A 70 14.19 25.88 5.10
CA LEU A 70 15.37 25.60 4.28
C LEU A 70 16.67 25.86 5.05
N GLN A 71 16.73 26.93 5.83
CA GLN A 71 17.91 27.22 6.67
C GLN A 71 18.11 26.15 7.74
N VAL A 72 17.04 25.72 8.42
CA VAL A 72 17.10 24.64 9.42
C VAL A 72 17.58 23.33 8.78
N ALA A 73 17.07 22.97 7.60
CA ALA A 73 17.49 21.76 6.89
C ALA A 73 18.97 21.80 6.46
N LYS A 74 19.46 22.96 6.01
CA LYS A 74 20.89 23.14 5.68
C LYS A 74 21.79 23.08 6.91
N ALA A 75 21.34 23.61 8.04
CA ALA A 75 22.09 23.58 9.28
C ALA A 75 22.21 22.15 9.85
N SER A 76 21.14 21.35 9.78
CA SER A 76 21.15 19.96 10.27
C SER A 76 22.06 19.03 9.45
N LEU A 77 22.22 19.29 8.15
CA LEU A 77 23.17 18.57 7.30
C LEU A 77 24.64 18.86 7.63
N ARG A 78 24.96 20.04 8.18
CA ARG A 78 26.32 20.42 8.59
C ARG A 78 26.74 19.85 9.95
N GLN A 79 25.78 19.34 10.73
CA GLN A 79 25.99 18.75 12.05
C GLN A 79 26.08 17.21 12.03
N ARG A 80 25.92 16.60 10.85
CA ARG A 80 26.18 15.18 10.60
C ARG A 80 27.57 15.00 10.00
#